data_AF-A0A2T3J0H8-F1
#
_entry.id   AF-A0A2T3J0H8-F1
#
_cell.length_a   1.000
_cell.length_b   1.000
_cell.length_c   1.000
_cell.angle_alpha   90.00
_cell.angle_beta   90.00
_cell.angle_gamma   90.00
#
_symmetry.space_group_name_H-M   'P 1'
#
loop_
_entity.id
_entity.type
_entity.pdbx_description
1 polymer ?
#
loop_
_entity_poly.entity_id
_entity_poly.type
_entity_poly.pdbx_seq_one_letter_code
_entity_poly.pdbx_strand_id
1 'polypeptide(L)'
;MDIIAIIVFVLCATFIFPVLFGLFELKTAKLKAIIEVEDSKITVRKSAVERLLSLKGNTVCTASIVRIQFATNPIRGTCVTLFNKSDGALDFWVPGHLENAVKSKLKIACSHAKFVEV
;
A
#
# COMPACT_ATOMS: atom_id res chain seq x y z
N MET A 1 34.22 29.45 10.79
CA MET A 1 34.04 28.04 10.38
C MET A 1 32.57 27.63 10.41
N ASP A 2 31.73 28.33 11.18
CA ASP A 2 30.30 28.04 11.33
C ASP A 2 29.44 28.37 10.12
N ILE A 3 29.73 29.45 9.39
CA ILE A 3 28.94 29.86 8.21
C ILE A 3 29.02 28.80 7.10
N ILE A 4 30.20 28.23 6.86
CA ILE A 4 30.39 27.18 5.85
C ILE A 4 29.65 25.91 6.28
N ALA A 5 29.72 25.54 7.57
CA ALA A 5 28.99 24.40 8.11
C ALA A 5 27.46 24.57 8.00
N ILE A 6 26.94 25.77 8.27
CA ILE A 6 25.52 26.10 8.13
C ILE A 6 25.09 26.01 6.65
N ILE A 7 25.87 26.55 5.72
CA ILE A 7 25.57 26.49 4.28
C ILE A 7 25.53 25.04 3.80
N VAL A 8 26.50 24.22 4.20
CA VAL A 8 26.52 22.79 3.87
C VAL A 8 25.30 22.08 4.47
N PHE A 9 24.94 22.38 5.71
CA PHE A 9 23.79 21.77 6.37
C PHE A 9 22.47 22.13 5.67
N VAL A 10 22.31 23.41 5.28
CA VAL A 10 21.12 23.89 4.55
C VAL A 10 21.04 23.25 3.17
N LEU A 11 22.14 23.17 2.43
CA LEU A 11 22.19 22.49 1.12
C LEU A 11 21.88 21.00 1.26
N CYS A 12 22.42 20.31 2.27
CA CYS A 12 22.07 18.93 2.55
C CYS A 12 20.58 18.77 2.86
N ALA A 13 20.00 19.66 3.67
CA ALA A 13 18.57 19.62 4.00
C ALA A 13 17.68 19.88 2.77
N THR A 14 18.07 20.79 1.86
CA THR A 14 17.26 21.12 0.69
C THR A 14 17.39 20.11 -0.45
N PHE A 15 18.54 19.45 -0.60
CA PHE A 15 18.77 18.50 -1.70
C PHE A 15 18.60 17.04 -1.27
N ILE A 16 19.13 16.65 -0.11
CA ILE A 16 19.15 15.24 0.30
C ILE A 16 17.78 14.83 0.85
N PHE A 17 17.12 15.70 1.62
CA PHE A 17 15.83 15.37 2.23
C PHE A 17 14.73 15.08 1.19
N PRO A 18 14.52 15.91 0.15
CA PRO A 18 13.50 15.61 -0.85
C PRO A 18 13.82 14.38 -1.69
N VAL A 19 15.10 14.13 -1.98
CA VAL A 19 15.53 12.94 -2.72
C VAL A 19 15.30 11.67 -1.91
N LEU A 20 15.69 11.66 -0.63
CA LEU A 20 15.42 10.53 0.27
C LEU A 20 13.91 10.30 0.44
N PHE A 21 13.14 11.38 0.60
CA PHE A 21 11.69 11.32 0.72
C PHE A 21 11.04 10.77 -0.55
N GLY A 22 11.43 11.26 -1.73
CA GLY A 22 10.94 10.75 -3.01
C GLY A 22 11.29 9.28 -3.24
N LEU A 23 12.51 8.86 -2.88
CA LEU A 23 12.91 7.44 -2.95
C LEU A 23 12.07 6.56 -2.01
N PHE A 24 11.73 7.09 -0.84
CA PHE A 24 10.92 6.43 0.17
C PHE A 24 9.47 6.25 -0.30
N GLU A 25 8.86 7.29 -0.86
CA GLU A 25 7.55 7.21 -1.50
C GLU A 25 7.57 6.18 -2.63
N LEU A 26 8.59 6.20 -3.49
CA LEU A 26 8.68 5.29 -4.63
C LEU A 26 8.87 3.83 -4.23
N LYS A 27 9.49 3.56 -3.08
CA LYS A 27 9.65 2.19 -2.54
C LYS A 27 8.38 1.69 -1.86
N THR A 28 7.68 2.57 -1.15
CA THR A 28 6.44 2.26 -0.41
C THR A 28 5.19 2.25 -1.30
N ALA A 29 5.23 2.95 -2.43
CA ALA A 29 4.19 2.97 -3.48
C ALA A 29 4.44 1.95 -4.60
N LYS A 30 5.06 0.80 -4.30
CA LYS A 30 5.09 -0.34 -5.22
C LYS A 30 3.94 -1.28 -4.91
N LEU A 31 3.29 -1.82 -5.93
CA LEU A 31 2.21 -2.81 -5.77
C LEU A 31 2.60 -3.95 -4.82
N LYS A 32 3.80 -4.52 -5.01
CA LYS A 32 4.35 -5.60 -4.17
C LYS A 32 4.63 -5.17 -2.72
N ALA A 33 4.89 -3.88 -2.49
CA ALA A 33 5.05 -3.35 -1.16
C ALA A 33 3.70 -3.26 -0.41
N ILE A 34 2.57 -3.15 -1.10
CA ILE A 34 1.23 -3.02 -0.50
C ILE A 34 0.54 -4.38 -0.40
N ILE A 35 0.48 -5.10 -1.52
CA ILE A 35 -0.12 -6.43 -1.60
C ILE A 35 0.82 -7.44 -2.24
N GLU A 36 0.91 -8.60 -1.62
CA GLU A 36 1.62 -9.75 -2.14
C GLU A 36 0.65 -10.92 -2.22
N VAL A 37 0.57 -11.52 -3.40
CA VAL A 37 -0.31 -12.66 -3.65
C VAL A 37 0.59 -13.84 -3.96
N GLU A 38 0.57 -14.83 -3.08
CA GLU A 38 1.31 -16.08 -3.19
C GLU A 38 0.31 -17.23 -3.01
N ASP A 39 0.22 -18.08 -4.04
CA ASP A 39 -0.69 -19.21 -4.12
C ASP A 39 -2.16 -18.83 -3.81
N SER A 40 -2.61 -19.17 -2.59
CA SER A 40 -3.98 -18.99 -2.08
C SER A 40 -4.06 -17.95 -0.97
N LYS A 41 -3.01 -17.13 -0.81
CA LYS A 41 -2.90 -16.15 0.27
C LYS A 41 -2.59 -14.76 -0.28
N ILE A 42 -3.27 -13.77 0.29
CA ILE A 42 -2.98 -12.36 0.09
C ILE A 42 -2.36 -11.85 1.38
N THR A 43 -1.12 -11.35 1.29
CA THR A 43 -0.48 -10.61 2.37
C THR A 43 -0.63 -9.12 2.09
N VAL A 44 -1.23 -8.41 3.05
CA VAL A 44 -1.48 -6.97 3.00
C VAL A 44 -0.59 -6.28 4.01
N ARG A 45 0.23 -5.33 3.54
CA ARG A 45 1.09 -4.49 4.38
C ARG A 45 0.40 -3.15 4.60
N LYS A 46 -0.19 -2.97 5.78
CA LYS A 46 -1.04 -1.82 6.11
C LYS A 46 -0.23 -0.59 6.43
N SER A 47 0.83 -0.73 7.24
CA SER A 47 1.61 0.40 7.72
C SER A 47 2.74 0.79 6.76
N ALA A 48 3.15 2.06 6.78
CA ALA A 48 4.29 2.54 6.01
C ALA A 48 5.60 1.80 6.38
N VAL A 49 5.74 1.44 7.66
CA VAL A 49 6.89 0.68 8.18
C VAL A 49 6.93 -0.73 7.59
N GLU A 50 5.79 -1.44 7.56
CA GLU A 50 5.68 -2.75 6.91
C GLU A 50 6.07 -2.69 5.44
N ARG A 51 5.61 -1.65 4.73
CA ARG A 51 5.91 -1.45 3.30
C ARG A 51 7.38 -1.15 3.05
N LEU A 52 8.00 -0.31 3.88
CA LEU A 52 9.38 0.12 3.73
C LEU A 52 10.37 -1.03 3.99
N LEU A 53 10.14 -1.74 5.09
CA LEU A 53 11.00 -2.81 5.58
C LEU A 53 10.62 -4.19 5.04
N SER A 54 9.62 -4.25 4.16
CA SER A 54 9.10 -5.50 3.58
C SER A 54 8.69 -6.53 4.65
N LEU A 55 8.20 -6.06 5.81
CA LEU A 55 7.79 -6.95 6.90
C LEU A 55 6.59 -7.79 6.47
N LYS A 56 6.40 -8.95 7.11
CA LYS A 56 5.17 -9.74 6.91
C LYS A 56 3.99 -8.94 7.47
N GLY A 57 3.07 -8.57 6.58
CA GLY A 57 1.81 -7.93 6.95
C GLY A 57 0.73 -8.95 7.31
N ASN A 58 -0.52 -8.52 7.29
CA ASN A 58 -1.66 -9.41 7.56
C ASN A 58 -1.94 -10.31 6.36
N THR A 59 -1.93 -11.62 6.61
CA THR A 59 -2.22 -12.62 5.57
C THR A 59 -3.65 -13.11 5.66
N VAL A 60 -4.32 -13.18 4.51
CA VAL A 60 -5.71 -13.66 4.39
C VAL A 60 -5.79 -14.71 3.28
N CYS A 61 -6.60 -15.74 3.48
CA CYS A 61 -6.84 -16.75 2.46
C CYS A 61 -7.76 -16.20 1.37
N THR A 62 -7.40 -16.32 0.11
CA THR A 62 -8.20 -15.84 -1.04
C THR A 62 -9.58 -16.49 -1.05
N ALA A 63 -9.66 -17.79 -0.81
CA ALA A 63 -10.91 -18.56 -0.76
C ALA A 63 -11.87 -18.11 0.37
N SER A 64 -11.35 -17.42 1.39
CA SER A 64 -12.16 -16.89 2.49
C SER A 64 -12.80 -15.53 2.16
N ILE A 65 -12.26 -14.80 1.18
CA ILE A 65 -12.74 -13.47 0.80
C ILE A 65 -13.98 -13.62 -0.07
N VAL A 66 -15.08 -12.99 0.34
CA VAL A 66 -16.37 -13.03 -0.37
C VAL A 66 -16.73 -11.72 -1.03
N ARG A 67 -16.22 -10.60 -0.51
CA ARG A 67 -16.48 -9.27 -1.05
C ARG A 67 -15.23 -8.41 -0.91
N ILE A 68 -15.00 -7.60 -1.94
CA ILE A 68 -13.93 -6.61 -1.97
C ILE A 68 -14.56 -5.28 -2.30
N GLN A 69 -14.33 -4.28 -1.45
CA GLN A 69 -14.86 -2.94 -1.62
C GLN A 69 -13.74 -1.93 -1.85
N PHE A 70 -13.93 -1.05 -2.83
CA PHE A 70 -13.07 0.09 -3.11
C PHE A 70 -13.85 1.36 -2.76
N ALA A 71 -13.27 2.20 -1.90
CA ALA A 71 -13.82 3.50 -1.53
C ALA A 71 -12.76 4.57 -1.79
N THR A 72 -13.00 5.42 -2.78
CA THR A 72 -12.01 6.41 -3.23
C THR A 72 -12.11 7.68 -2.39
N ASN A 73 -10.98 8.09 -1.81
CA ASN A 73 -10.85 9.34 -1.08
C ASN A 73 -9.88 10.28 -1.83
N PRO A 74 -10.29 11.51 -2.18
CA PRO A 74 -9.46 12.42 -2.96
C PRO A 74 -8.17 12.85 -2.24
N ILE A 75 -8.11 12.72 -0.92
CA ILE A 75 -6.96 13.15 -0.09
C ILE A 75 -6.05 11.96 0.25
N ARG A 76 -6.62 10.78 0.53
CA ARG A 76 -5.88 9.62 1.06
C ARG A 76 -5.67 8.48 0.07
N GLY A 77 -6.20 8.60 -1.15
CA GLY A 77 -6.22 7.52 -2.14
C GLY A 77 -7.41 6.58 -1.91
N THR A 78 -7.28 5.33 -2.30
CA THR A 78 -8.40 4.37 -2.32
C THR A 78 -8.29 3.41 -1.15
N CYS A 79 -9.30 3.38 -0.30
CA CYS A 79 -9.42 2.39 0.76
C CYS A 79 -9.98 1.10 0.16
N VAL A 80 -9.25 0.00 0.33
CA VAL A 80 -9.66 -1.33 -0.09
C VAL A 80 -10.00 -2.16 1.13
N THR A 81 -11.21 -2.73 1.16
CA THR A 81 -11.67 -3.59 2.24
C THR A 81 -11.94 -4.99 1.73
N LEU A 82 -11.27 -5.99 2.33
CA LEU A 82 -11.47 -7.41 2.07
C LEU A 82 -12.39 -7.99 3.14
N PHE A 83 -13.59 -8.44 2.76
CA PHE A 83 -14.55 -9.07 3.66
C PHE A 83 -14.45 -10.59 3.54
N ASN A 84 -14.33 -11.28 4.69
CA ASN A 84 -14.32 -12.72 4.77
C ASN A 84 -15.70 -13.30 5.11
N LYS A 85 -15.84 -14.63 5.06
CA LYS A 85 -17.09 -15.36 5.37
C LYS A 85 -17.57 -15.23 6.83
N SER A 86 -16.70 -14.83 7.75
CA SER A 86 -16.95 -14.73 9.19
C SER A 86 -17.24 -13.29 9.62
N ASP A 87 -17.73 -12.45 8.71
CA ASP A 87 -17.94 -11.01 8.89
C ASP A 87 -16.68 -10.22 9.30
N GLY A 88 -15.49 -10.80 9.15
CA GLY A 88 -14.22 -10.13 9.34
C GLY A 88 -13.90 -9.23 8.15
N ALA A 89 -13.38 -8.04 8.42
CA ALA A 89 -12.95 -7.08 7.42
C ALA A 89 -11.47 -6.73 7.58
N LEU A 90 -10.74 -6.68 6.46
CA LEU A 90 -9.38 -6.19 6.39
C LEU A 90 -9.30 -4.99 5.45
N ASP A 91 -9.13 -3.81 6.04
CA ASP A 91 -8.98 -2.53 5.36
C ASP A 91 -7.51 -2.16 5.14
N PHE A 92 -7.20 -1.56 3.98
CA PHE A 92 -5.89 -0.99 3.69
C PHE A 92 -5.95 0.13 2.64
N TRP A 93 -5.02 1.08 2.73
CA TRP A 93 -4.97 2.23 1.83
C TRP A 93 -4.04 2.00 0.65
N VAL A 94 -4.53 2.35 -0.54
CA VAL A 94 -3.82 2.21 -1.82
C VAL A 94 -3.69 3.60 -2.46
N PRO A 95 -2.49 4.02 -2.88
CA PRO A 95 -2.31 5.22 -3.69
C PRO A 95 -3.12 5.13 -4.98
N GLY A 96 -3.77 6.22 -5.40
CA GLY A 96 -4.68 6.21 -6.57
C GLY A 96 -4.03 5.69 -7.86
N HIS A 97 -2.75 6.00 -8.09
CA HIS A 97 -2.01 5.50 -9.26
C HIS A 97 -1.82 3.97 -9.28
N LEU A 98 -1.98 3.28 -8.14
CA LEU A 98 -1.91 1.81 -8.02
C LEU A 98 -3.29 1.15 -7.92
N GLU A 99 -4.38 1.91 -7.85
CA GLU A 99 -5.72 1.36 -7.65
C GLU A 99 -6.05 0.30 -8.70
N ASN A 100 -5.85 0.62 -9.98
CA ASN A 100 -6.11 -0.29 -11.09
C ASN A 100 -5.26 -1.57 -11.01
N ALA A 101 -4.00 -1.44 -10.57
CA ALA A 101 -3.09 -2.57 -10.42
C ALA A 101 -3.47 -3.48 -9.24
N VAL A 102 -3.92 -2.88 -8.12
CA VAL A 102 -4.47 -3.63 -6.98
C VAL A 102 -5.75 -4.34 -7.40
N LYS A 103 -6.65 -3.64 -8.06
CA LYS A 103 -7.93 -4.17 -8.52
C LYS A 103 -7.77 -5.33 -9.49
N SER A 104 -6.90 -5.22 -10.49
CA SER A 104 -6.63 -6.31 -11.43
C SER A 104 -6.05 -7.54 -10.73
N LYS A 105 -5.09 -7.34 -9.84
CA LYS A 105 -4.46 -8.42 -9.09
C LYS A 105 -5.43 -9.12 -8.14
N LEU A 106 -6.28 -8.36 -7.45
CA LEU A 106 -7.32 -8.92 -6.60
C LEU A 106 -8.41 -9.65 -7.40
N LYS A 107 -8.79 -9.16 -8.58
CA LYS A 107 -9.75 -9.87 -9.46
C LYS A 107 -9.24 -11.24 -9.87
N ILE A 108 -7.94 -11.35 -10.15
CA ILE A 108 -7.30 -12.63 -10.48
C ILE A 108 -7.22 -13.53 -9.25
N ALA A 109 -6.76 -12.98 -8.12
CA ALA A 109 -6.53 -13.74 -6.89
C ALA A 109 -7.84 -14.21 -6.20
N CYS A 110 -8.91 -13.44 -6.34
CA CYS A 110 -10.21 -13.65 -5.70
C CYS A 110 -11.32 -13.64 -6.76
N SER A 111 -11.21 -14.54 -7.75
CA SER A 111 -12.14 -14.62 -8.87
C SER A 111 -13.60 -14.88 -8.47
N HIS A 112 -13.81 -15.50 -7.30
CA HIS A 112 -15.13 -15.78 -6.72
C HIS A 112 -15.70 -14.63 -5.87
N ALA A 113 -14.90 -13.61 -5.53
CA ALA A 113 -15.34 -12.53 -4.66
C ALA A 113 -16.14 -11.46 -5.42
N LYS A 114 -17.16 -10.89 -4.77
CA LYS A 114 -17.94 -9.77 -5.31
C LYS A 114 -17.14 -8.46 -5.18
N PHE A 115 -16.95 -7.76 -6.30
CA PHE A 115 -16.33 -6.44 -6.32
C PHE A 115 -17.39 -5.34 -6.22
N VAL A 116 -17.17 -4.37 -5.33
CA VAL A 116 -18.06 -3.22 -5.10
C VAL A 116 -17.25 -1.94 -5.08
N GLU A 117 -17.74 -0.89 -5.74
CA GLU A 117 -17.19 0.46 -5.72
C GLU A 117 -18.17 1.39 -5.00
N VAL A 118 -17.66 2.26 -4.14
CA VAL A 118 -18.43 3.20 -3.30
C VAL A 118 -17.83 4.59 -3.38
#